data_AF-A0AAJ2SK73-F1
#
_entry.id   AF-A0AAJ2SK73-F1
#
_cell.length_a   1.000
_cell.length_b   1.000
_cell.length_c   1.000
_cell.angle_alpha   90.00
_cell.angle_beta   90.00
_cell.angle_gamma   90.00
#
_symmetry.space_group_name_H-M   'P 1'
#
loop_
_entity.id
_entity.type
_entity.pdbx_description
1 polymer ?
#
loop_
_entity_poly.entity_id
_entity_poly.type
_entity_poly.pdbx_seq_one_letter_code
_entity_poly.pdbx_strand_id
1 'polypeptide(L)'
;MKNFPLIFTFLLPLLCFCQSDKDFKYIAQDNDGGKIYITIPEKEGDYLKFWISHTIPVRPAKNIELKEIFFGGNRELMLVELKYLEKTYTVIKVITYDKKGKIEKSETPAIRLEKIYPESFMDIIATEVCKL
;
A
#
# COMPACT_ATOMS: atom_id res chain seq x y z
N MET A 1 -5.68 -59.39 6.06
CA MET A 1 -6.10 -58.09 6.63
C MET A 1 -5.01 -57.08 6.30
N LYS A 2 -5.26 -56.21 5.32
CA LYS A 2 -4.30 -55.22 4.81
C LYS A 2 -4.37 -53.98 5.70
N ASN A 3 -3.31 -53.74 6.46
CA ASN A 3 -3.18 -52.55 7.29
C ASN A 3 -2.89 -51.33 6.40
N PHE A 4 -3.67 -50.27 6.65
CA PHE A 4 -3.51 -48.90 6.17
C PHE A 4 -2.06 -48.41 6.33
N PRO A 5 -1.56 -47.51 5.45
CA PRO A 5 -1.95 -46.11 5.61
C PRO A 5 -2.09 -45.35 4.28
N LEU A 6 -3.33 -45.11 3.86
CA LEU A 6 -3.67 -44.10 2.85
C LEU A 6 -4.38 -42.90 3.52
N ILE A 7 -3.83 -42.42 4.64
CA ILE A 7 -4.29 -41.18 5.34
C ILE A 7 -3.23 -40.08 5.21
N PHE A 8 -2.15 -40.31 4.45
CA PHE A 8 -1.11 -39.28 4.27
C PHE A 8 -1.46 -38.20 3.24
N THR A 9 -2.57 -38.35 2.51
CA THR A 9 -2.98 -37.40 1.46
C THR A 9 -3.93 -36.30 1.93
N PHE A 10 -4.32 -36.29 3.21
CA PHE A 10 -5.14 -35.20 3.80
C PHE A 10 -4.30 -34.08 4.43
N LEU A 11 -2.98 -34.17 4.32
CA LEU A 11 -2.01 -33.13 4.68
C LEU A 11 -1.43 -32.47 3.42
N LEU A 12 -2.31 -32.06 2.50
CA LEU A 12 -2.05 -30.90 1.65
C LEU A 12 -2.64 -29.69 2.38
N PRO A 13 -2.03 -29.21 3.48
CA PRO A 13 -2.51 -27.98 4.09
C PRO A 13 -2.32 -26.89 3.04
N LEU A 14 -3.41 -26.19 2.75
CA LEU A 14 -3.39 -24.73 2.86
C LEU A 14 -2.20 -24.05 2.18
N LEU A 15 -1.89 -24.43 0.93
CA LEU A 15 -1.28 -23.51 -0.04
C LEU A 15 -2.32 -22.44 -0.45
N CYS A 16 -3.02 -21.89 0.54
CA CYS A 16 -3.54 -20.55 0.46
C CYS A 16 -2.30 -19.66 0.35
N PHE A 17 -1.87 -19.44 -0.89
CA PHE A 17 -1.17 -18.23 -1.30
C PHE A 17 -2.13 -17.06 -1.08
N CYS A 18 -2.44 -16.79 0.19
CA CYS A 18 -2.91 -15.48 0.60
C CYS A 18 -1.69 -14.58 0.40
N GLN A 19 -1.79 -13.55 -0.44
CA GLN A 19 -0.81 -12.46 -0.49
C GLN A 19 -0.59 -12.03 0.97
N SER A 20 0.54 -12.44 1.54
CA SER A 20 0.74 -12.24 2.97
C SER A 20 1.07 -10.77 3.17
N ASP A 21 0.51 -10.15 4.20
CA ASP A 21 0.86 -8.80 4.63
C ASP A 21 2.38 -8.59 4.90
N LYS A 22 3.21 -9.64 4.77
CA LYS A 22 4.67 -9.58 4.86
C LYS A 22 5.31 -8.68 3.81
N ASP A 23 4.65 -8.44 2.68
CA ASP A 23 5.23 -7.62 1.61
C ASP A 23 5.16 -6.12 1.95
N PHE A 24 4.34 -5.71 2.92
CA PHE A 24 4.15 -4.31 3.30
C PHE A 24 4.59 -4.03 4.75
N LYS A 25 5.62 -3.18 4.92
CA LYS A 25 6.09 -2.68 6.21
C LYS A 25 5.34 -1.40 6.59
N TYR A 26 4.75 -1.37 7.78
CA TYR A 26 4.19 -0.14 8.37
C TYR A 26 5.30 0.88 8.67
N ILE A 27 5.10 2.14 8.29
CA ILE A 27 6.10 3.20 8.50
C ILE A 27 5.57 4.41 9.27
N ALA A 28 4.31 4.77 9.10
CA ALA A 28 3.77 5.98 9.69
C ALA A 28 2.24 5.98 9.74
N GLN A 29 1.69 6.88 10.53
CA GLN A 29 0.28 7.22 10.58
C GLN A 29 0.14 8.72 10.29
N ASP A 30 -0.79 9.09 9.42
CA ASP A 30 -1.11 10.49 9.17
C ASP A 30 -1.88 11.11 10.36
N ASN A 31 -2.01 12.43 10.36
CA ASN A 31 -2.73 13.19 11.41
C ASN A 31 -4.20 12.80 11.58
N ASP A 32 -4.69 12.07 10.60
CA ASP A 32 -6.06 11.89 10.23
C ASP A 32 -6.51 10.46 10.59
N GLY A 33 -5.58 9.61 11.03
CA GLY A 33 -5.77 8.24 11.46
C GLY A 33 -5.33 7.18 10.43
N GLY A 34 -4.98 7.61 9.22
CA GLY A 34 -4.61 6.75 8.11
C GLY A 34 -3.22 6.15 8.28
N LYS A 35 -3.09 4.86 8.01
CA LYS A 35 -1.84 4.11 8.13
C LYS A 35 -1.15 4.02 6.79
N ILE A 36 0.18 4.10 6.83
CA ILE A 36 1.04 4.13 5.67
C ILE A 36 1.98 2.94 5.75
N TYR A 37 2.02 2.19 4.65
CA TYR A 37 2.87 1.02 4.49
C TYR A 37 3.67 1.14 3.20
N ILE A 38 4.84 0.51 3.16
CA ILE A 38 5.68 0.43 1.95
C ILE A 38 6.12 -1.01 1.69
N THR A 39 6.35 -1.36 0.43
CA THR A 39 7.06 -2.60 0.10
C THR A 39 8.56 -2.43 0.26
N ILE A 40 9.28 -3.56 0.30
CA ILE A 40 10.74 -3.55 0.14
C ILE A 40 11.07 -2.89 -1.21
N PRO A 41 11.99 -1.91 -1.25
CA PRO A 41 12.35 -1.25 -2.49
C PRO A 41 13.19 -2.15 -3.39
N GLU A 42 12.83 -2.16 -4.68
CA GLU A 42 13.61 -2.80 -5.74
C GLU A 42 14.49 -1.73 -6.39
N LYS A 43 15.79 -2.02 -6.55
CA LYS A 43 16.72 -1.11 -7.22
C LYS A 43 16.69 -1.33 -8.73
N GLU A 44 16.36 -0.29 -9.48
CA GLU A 44 16.33 -0.28 -10.94
C GLU A 44 17.21 0.87 -11.46
N GLY A 45 18.48 0.57 -11.74
CA GLY A 45 19.48 1.59 -12.07
C GLY A 45 19.73 2.55 -10.90
N ASP A 46 19.48 3.84 -11.12
CA ASP A 46 19.63 4.91 -10.13
C ASP A 46 18.36 5.17 -9.30
N TYR A 47 17.32 4.34 -9.50
CA TYR A 47 16.00 4.51 -8.89
C TYR A 47 15.67 3.38 -7.92
N LEU A 48 14.92 3.74 -6.87
CA LEU A 48 14.26 2.78 -6.00
C LEU A 48 12.77 2.73 -6.37
N LYS A 49 12.27 1.54 -6.64
CA LYS A 49 10.88 1.30 -7.04
C LYS A 49 10.16 0.52 -5.95
N PHE A 50 9.01 1.02 -5.51
CA PHE A 50 8.25 0.40 -4.43
C PHE A 50 6.79 0.82 -4.46
N TRP A 51 5.96 0.03 -3.78
CA TRP A 51 4.57 0.38 -3.54
C TRP A 51 4.41 1.08 -2.21
N ILE A 52 3.56 2.11 -2.18
CA ILE A 52 3.04 2.74 -0.98
C ILE A 52 1.58 2.31 -0.86
N SER A 53 1.15 1.91 0.33
CA SER A 53 -0.25 1.64 0.67
C SER A 53 -0.68 2.61 1.75
N HIS A 54 -1.72 3.39 1.47
CA HIS A 54 -2.30 4.37 2.38
C HIS A 54 -3.75 3.98 2.68
N THR A 55 -4.08 3.79 3.95
CA THR A 55 -5.47 3.51 4.36
C THR A 55 -6.16 4.80 4.75
N ILE A 56 -7.29 5.11 4.12
CA ILE A 56 -8.10 6.27 4.47
C ILE A 56 -9.06 5.86 5.59
N PRO A 57 -8.99 6.47 6.78
CA PRO A 57 -9.82 6.07 7.91
C PRO A 57 -11.29 6.41 7.67
N VAL A 58 -12.19 5.62 8.25
CA VAL A 58 -13.62 5.91 8.20
C VAL A 58 -13.94 7.05 9.16
N ARG A 59 -14.56 8.11 8.66
CA ARG A 59 -15.00 9.26 9.46
C ARG A 59 -16.49 9.52 9.31
N PRO A 60 -17.18 9.87 10.41
CA PRO A 60 -18.53 10.39 10.32
C PRO A 60 -18.50 11.82 9.76
N ALA A 61 -19.46 12.12 8.90
CA ALA A 61 -19.76 13.45 8.41
C ALA A 61 -21.28 13.64 8.38
N LYS A 62 -21.75 14.89 8.39
CA LYS A 62 -23.18 15.18 8.20
C LYS A 62 -23.44 15.52 6.75
N ASN A 63 -24.47 14.93 6.17
CA ASN A 63 -24.95 15.34 4.86
C ASN A 63 -25.77 16.64 4.95
N ILE A 64 -26.26 17.12 3.81
CA ILE A 64 -27.09 18.34 3.71
C ILE A 64 -28.39 18.22 4.54
N GLU A 65 -28.88 16.99 4.75
CA GLU A 65 -30.04 16.67 5.58
C GLU A 65 -29.72 16.49 7.08
N LEU A 66 -28.50 16.84 7.51
CA LEU A 66 -27.98 16.64 8.87
C LEU A 66 -27.93 15.16 9.34
N LYS A 67 -28.12 14.21 8.43
CA LYS A 67 -27.97 12.78 8.71
C LYS A 67 -26.48 12.43 8.74
N GLU A 68 -26.12 11.59 9.69
CA GLU A 68 -24.78 11.03 9.80
C GLU A 68 -24.54 10.06 8.63
N ILE A 69 -23.45 10.30 7.91
CA ILE A 69 -22.95 9.45 6.84
C ILE A 69 -21.47 9.18 7.09
N PHE A 70 -20.99 8.02 6.66
CA PHE A 70 -19.60 7.61 6.87
C PHE A 70 -18.85 7.66 5.55
N PHE A 71 -17.71 8.35 5.55
CA PHE A 71 -16.79 8.42 4.41
C PHE A 71 -15.45 7.79 4.75
N GLY A 72 -14.73 7.31 3.74
CA GLY A 72 -13.45 6.63 3.91
C GLY A 72 -13.57 5.12 4.09
N GLY A 73 -12.52 4.50 4.63
CA GLY A 73 -12.34 3.05 4.63
C GLY A 73 -11.72 2.50 3.34
N ASN A 74 -11.41 3.38 2.40
CA ASN A 74 -10.74 3.03 1.15
C ASN A 74 -9.24 2.86 1.38
N ARG A 75 -8.59 2.12 0.47
CA ARG A 75 -7.14 1.95 0.45
C ARG A 75 -6.61 2.43 -0.89
N GLU A 76 -5.59 3.28 -0.85
CA GLU A 76 -4.86 3.72 -2.03
C GLU A 76 -3.52 3.00 -2.11
N LEU A 77 -3.19 2.45 -3.28
CA LEU A 77 -1.88 1.88 -3.61
C LEU A 77 -1.22 2.76 -4.67
N MET A 78 0.01 3.21 -4.41
CA MET A 78 0.81 3.99 -5.34
C MET A 78 2.11 3.26 -5.66
N LEU A 79 2.41 3.03 -6.94
CA LEU A 79 3.73 2.61 -7.39
C LEU A 79 4.57 3.85 -7.63
N VAL A 80 5.73 3.93 -6.97
CA VAL A 80 6.60 5.10 -7.00
C VAL A 80 8.00 4.70 -7.44
N GLU A 81 8.63 5.58 -8.23
CA GLU A 81 10.06 5.57 -8.50
C GLU A 81 10.70 6.75 -7.78
N LEU A 82 11.71 6.47 -6.95
CA LEU A 82 12.40 7.42 -6.08
C LEU A 82 13.86 7.58 -6.52
N LYS A 83 14.28 8.82 -6.70
CA LYS A 83 15.67 9.25 -6.86
C LYS A 83 16.15 9.91 -5.58
N TYR A 84 16.76 9.13 -4.70
CA TYR A 84 17.13 9.64 -3.38
C TYR A 84 18.13 10.81 -3.44
N LEU A 85 19.18 10.68 -4.27
CA LEU A 85 20.23 11.70 -4.40
C LEU A 85 19.70 13.01 -4.98
N GLU A 86 18.75 12.91 -5.93
CA GLU A 86 18.12 14.09 -6.55
C GLU A 86 16.96 14.64 -5.71
N LYS A 87 16.56 13.96 -4.62
CA LYS A 87 15.39 14.27 -3.79
C LYS A 87 14.13 14.45 -4.66
N THR A 88 13.91 13.53 -5.60
CA THR A 88 12.78 13.55 -6.52
C THR A 88 12.09 12.20 -6.60
N TYR A 89 10.83 12.19 -7.00
CA TYR A 89 10.05 10.98 -7.19
C TYR A 89 9.06 11.13 -8.34
N THR A 90 8.58 9.99 -8.84
CA THR A 90 7.54 9.90 -9.87
C THR A 90 6.50 8.89 -9.43
N VAL A 91 5.22 9.23 -9.54
CA VAL A 91 4.13 8.26 -9.37
C VAL A 91 3.85 7.59 -10.71
N ILE A 92 3.98 6.27 -10.75
CA ILE A 92 3.82 5.46 -11.95
C ILE A 92 2.39 4.96 -12.08
N LYS A 93 1.78 4.53 -10.96
CA LYS A 93 0.44 3.95 -10.94
C LYS A 93 -0.25 4.23 -9.63
N VAL A 94 -1.55 4.50 -9.68
CA VAL A 94 -2.41 4.64 -8.50
C VAL A 94 -3.59 3.70 -8.63
N ILE A 95 -3.91 2.96 -7.57
CA ILE A 95 -5.06 2.07 -7.49
C ILE A 95 -5.81 2.36 -6.21
N THR A 96 -7.09 2.71 -6.32
CA THR A 96 -7.98 2.90 -5.18
C THR A 96 -8.89 1.69 -5.04
N TYR A 97 -8.92 1.13 -3.84
CA TYR A 97 -9.79 0.04 -3.44
C TYR A 97 -10.87 0.54 -2.48
N ASP A 98 -12.09 0.04 -2.64
CA ASP A 98 -13.15 0.21 -1.66
C ASP A 98 -12.82 -0.56 -0.36
N LYS A 99 -13.62 -0.33 0.67
CA LYS A 99 -13.53 -1.03 1.96
C LYS A 99 -13.67 -2.57 1.89
N LYS A 100 -14.11 -3.12 0.76
CA LYS A 100 -14.24 -4.57 0.51
C LYS A 100 -13.07 -5.13 -0.31
N GLY A 101 -12.09 -4.29 -0.66
CA GLY A 101 -10.95 -4.67 -1.48
C GLY A 101 -11.26 -4.74 -2.98
N LYS A 102 -12.38 -4.17 -3.44
CA LYS A 102 -12.69 -4.06 -4.87
C LYS A 102 -12.06 -2.79 -5.43
N ILE A 103 -11.48 -2.87 -6.62
CA ILE A 103 -10.93 -1.71 -7.32
C ILE A 103 -12.08 -0.75 -7.68
N GLU A 104 -12.01 0.47 -7.15
CA GLU A 104 -12.88 1.60 -7.54
C GLU A 104 -12.25 2.39 -8.69
N LYS A 105 -10.93 2.58 -8.64
CA LYS A 105 -10.18 3.36 -9.62
C LYS A 105 -8.79 2.76 -9.84
N SER A 106 -8.31 2.79 -11.08
CA SER A 106 -6.93 2.45 -11.42
C SER A 106 -6.46 3.40 -12.51
N GLU A 107 -5.40 4.14 -12.26
CA GLU A 107 -4.90 5.18 -13.16
C GLU A 107 -3.38 5.15 -13.26
N THR A 108 -2.89 5.49 -14.45
CA THR A 108 -1.46 5.72 -14.72
C THR A 108 -1.34 7.22 -14.96
N PRO A 109 -1.05 8.02 -13.91
CA PRO A 109 -0.95 9.46 -14.08
C PRO A 109 0.13 9.81 -15.10
N ALA A 110 -0.01 10.98 -15.75
CA ALA A 110 1.05 11.48 -16.61
C ALA A 110 2.35 11.57 -15.81
N ILE A 111 3.42 10.96 -16.33
CA ILE A 111 4.73 10.91 -15.67
C ILE A 111 5.18 12.34 -15.39
N ARG A 112 5.25 12.68 -14.10
CA ARG A 112 5.71 13.98 -13.61
C ARG A 112 6.74 13.73 -12.51
N LEU A 113 7.90 14.36 -12.69
CA LEU A 113 8.95 14.36 -11.70
C LEU A 113 8.63 15.42 -10.65
N GLU A 114 8.38 14.98 -9.42
CA GLU A 114 8.06 15.83 -8.28
C GLU A 114 9.26 15.91 -7.33
N LYS A 115 9.40 17.05 -6.64
CA LYS A 115 10.44 17.24 -5.61
C LYS A 115 9.95 16.75 -4.25
N ILE A 116 10.87 16.19 -3.47
CA ILE A 116 10.63 15.81 -2.09
C ILE A 116 10.95 17.02 -1.21
N TYR A 117 9.91 17.55 -0.58
CA TYR A 117 10.03 18.65 0.37
C TYR A 117 10.28 18.10 1.78
N PRO A 118 11.18 18.72 2.58
CA PRO A 118 11.39 18.31 3.96
C PRO A 118 10.08 18.27 4.77
N GLU A 119 9.96 17.30 5.67
CA GLU A 119 8.77 17.09 6.52
C GLU A 119 7.47 16.77 5.75
N SER A 120 7.54 16.62 4.42
CA SER A 120 6.41 16.13 3.64
C SER A 120 6.20 14.64 3.84
N PHE A 121 5.01 14.17 3.46
CA PHE A 121 4.67 12.75 3.43
C PHE A 121 5.72 11.90 2.68
N MET A 122 6.21 12.41 1.53
CA MET A 122 7.19 11.68 0.73
C MET A 122 8.60 11.72 1.32
N ASP A 123 8.94 12.72 2.14
CA ASP A 123 10.23 12.78 2.84
C ASP A 123 10.32 11.71 3.94
N ILE A 124 9.22 11.49 4.67
CA ILE A 124 9.10 10.40 5.65
C ILE A 124 9.28 9.04 4.94
N ILE A 125 8.59 8.84 3.82
CA ILE A 125 8.70 7.61 3.01
C ILE A 125 10.12 7.41 2.49
N ALA A 126 10.71 8.44 1.88
CA ALA A 126 12.06 8.36 1.31
C ALA A 126 13.10 8.05 2.40
N THR A 127 12.94 8.63 3.58
CA THR A 127 13.80 8.35 4.73
C THR A 127 13.71 6.89 5.17
N GLU A 128 12.51 6.32 5.19
CA GLU A 128 12.33 4.90 5.56
C GLU A 128 12.81 3.94 4.46
N VAL A 129 12.51 4.24 3.21
CA VAL A 129 12.93 3.45 2.05
C VAL A 129 14.45 3.37 1.93
N CYS A 130 15.16 4.47 2.19
CA CYS A 130 16.62 4.50 2.08
C CYS A 130 17.37 3.93 3.28
N LYS A 131 16.66 3.56 4.37
CA LYS A 131 17.23 2.79 5.49
C LYS A 131 17.17 1.28 5.26
N LEU A 132 16.30 0.81 4.36
CA LEU A 132 16.12 -0.60 4.00
C LEU A 132 17.16 -1.03 2.97
#